data_AF-A0A975ZQU6-F1
#
_entry.id   AF-A0A975ZQU6-F1
#
_cell.length_a   1.000
_cell.length_b   1.000
_cell.length_c   1.000
_cell.angle_alpha   90.00
_cell.angle_beta   90.00
_cell.angle_gamma   90.00
#
_symmetry.space_group_name_H-M   'P 1'
#
loop_
_entity.id
_entity.type
_entity.pdbx_description
1 polymer ?
#
loop_
_entity_poly.entity_id
_entity_poly.type
_entity_poly.pdbx_seq_one_letter_code
_entity_poly.pdbx_strand_id
1 'polypeptide(L)'
;MKLRLDIPNQFAFESYADHDIIRTAYDNVIQAAMRLELKTELCRARLAEGQRLEVQNAAEIRYAYHSEEIGDQVYCLKPGALPRYWFFDSCGYSGWSQMATDPALQAAGKDFDLRRARKFIKQYRESIARENLSKLEQPGTPLEPEIARLQDFIFLPLQVDHDRVLRHLPWEQSDTLRRVTELAETHRRPVVIKRHPLCRSGAITAWLETVSKSRYVFVSEGSIHALIARCRAVLVANSGVGLEALLQDTPVYSMARSEYRHMTRPVETLAALEQVFTETPAPVAALTERLLGFFFLEYLVDSTDVSAIEARLRQHLHAHPGLAEATAAMADRKAEDNLEILTERVTRHLTSTVELMLKSGPPAAKPARIEWIRILGMAGGLGIRRERILADGGPTACLQAATRLANSGEDPRWAYKFARAALPAANHGGRARLVLAKVAIQTGQIEKAIDELRRALRCSDVNEYIYLTLAECLMRQGLAHQEEARSLAREALKRNPALPTAHLLLAQVENARGRRKSAVRHILKAQEIAPAHTAVVEAAARYLGGCETEEPASDLTRS
;
A
#
# COMPACT_ATOMS: atom_id res chain seq x y z
N MET A 1 -28.42 -2.68 3.40
CA MET A 1 -27.95 -1.71 4.41
C MET A 1 -26.97 -0.74 3.79
N LYS A 2 -26.68 0.40 4.43
CA LYS A 2 -25.87 1.46 3.81
C LYS A 2 -24.62 1.75 4.63
N LEU A 3 -23.47 1.80 3.97
CA LEU A 3 -22.22 2.30 4.55
C LEU A 3 -21.96 3.69 3.98
N ARG A 4 -21.85 4.70 4.84
CA ARG A 4 -21.26 5.99 4.45
C ARG A 4 -19.78 5.99 4.76
N LEU A 5 -18.95 6.32 3.78
CA LEU A 5 -17.51 6.38 3.93
C LEU A 5 -17.01 7.79 3.60
N ASP A 6 -16.46 8.46 4.60
CA ASP A 6 -15.90 9.81 4.46
C ASP A 6 -14.53 9.75 3.78
N ILE A 7 -14.43 10.28 2.56
CA ILE A 7 -13.20 10.38 1.78
C ILE A 7 -12.45 11.66 2.17
N PRO A 8 -11.21 11.56 2.71
CA PRO A 8 -10.38 12.70 3.04
C PRO A 8 -10.03 13.56 1.82
N ASN A 9 -9.80 14.86 2.05
CA ASN A 9 -9.24 15.73 1.00
C ASN A 9 -7.87 15.24 0.52
N GLN A 10 -7.12 14.53 1.36
CA GLN A 10 -5.85 13.89 1.03
C GLN A 10 -5.95 12.97 -0.19
N PHE A 11 -7.11 12.39 -0.50
CA PHE A 11 -7.29 11.57 -1.71
C PHE A 11 -6.96 12.32 -3.01
N ALA A 12 -7.16 13.64 -3.03
CA ALA A 12 -7.05 14.47 -4.21
C ALA A 12 -5.62 14.97 -4.49
N PHE A 13 -4.67 14.79 -3.56
CA PHE A 13 -3.33 15.38 -3.66
C PHE A 13 -2.23 14.33 -3.46
N GLU A 14 -1.58 13.92 -4.56
CA GLU A 14 -0.44 12.97 -4.57
C GLU A 14 0.77 13.46 -3.76
N SER A 15 0.86 14.75 -3.46
CA SER A 15 1.93 15.35 -2.66
C SER A 15 1.82 15.07 -1.15
N TYR A 16 0.77 14.37 -0.70
CA TYR A 16 0.58 14.03 0.71
C TYR A 16 1.42 12.81 1.08
N ALA A 17 2.21 12.89 2.16
CA ALA A 17 3.17 11.84 2.53
C ALA A 17 2.55 10.44 2.70
N ASP A 18 1.29 10.37 3.17
CA ASP A 18 0.57 9.10 3.40
C ASP A 18 -0.45 8.76 2.27
N HIS A 19 -0.36 9.41 1.10
CA HIS A 19 -1.38 9.30 0.03
C HIS A 19 -1.68 7.85 -0.37
N ASP A 20 -0.65 7.08 -0.74
CA ASP A 20 -0.82 5.70 -1.21
C ASP A 20 -1.35 4.75 -0.14
N ILE A 21 -0.89 4.92 1.11
CA ILE A 21 -1.33 4.13 2.27
C ILE A 21 -2.82 4.37 2.53
N ILE A 22 -3.23 5.64 2.52
CA ILE A 22 -4.62 6.03 2.73
C ILE A 22 -5.51 5.48 1.59
N ARG A 23 -5.09 5.61 0.33
CA ARG A 23 -5.87 5.09 -0.81
C ARG A 23 -6.04 3.57 -0.74
N THR A 24 -4.95 2.86 -0.51
CA THR A 24 -4.95 1.39 -0.40
C THR A 24 -5.89 0.92 0.71
N ALA A 25 -5.84 1.55 1.88
CA ALA A 25 -6.72 1.22 2.99
C ALA A 25 -8.20 1.41 2.63
N TYR A 26 -8.57 2.51 1.99
CA TYR A 26 -9.96 2.75 1.59
C TYR A 26 -10.42 1.84 0.46
N ASP A 27 -9.57 1.54 -0.51
CA ASP A 27 -9.88 0.57 -1.56
C ASP A 27 -10.21 -0.79 -0.91
N ASN A 28 -9.45 -1.20 0.10
CA ASN A 28 -9.71 -2.43 0.85
C ASN A 28 -10.98 -2.34 1.72
N VAL A 29 -11.29 -1.17 2.31
CA VAL A 29 -12.58 -0.95 3.01
C VAL A 29 -13.75 -1.06 2.05
N ILE A 30 -13.66 -0.48 0.86
CA ILE A 30 -14.68 -0.57 -0.18
C ILE A 30 -14.86 -2.02 -0.63
N GLN A 31 -13.75 -2.75 -0.85
CA GLN A 31 -13.79 -4.18 -1.17
C GLN A 31 -14.46 -5.02 -0.07
N ALA A 32 -14.12 -4.77 1.20
CA ALA A 32 -14.75 -5.46 2.33
C ALA A 32 -16.25 -5.14 2.42
N ALA A 33 -16.63 -3.87 2.25
CA ALA A 33 -18.03 -3.46 2.22
C ALA A 33 -18.81 -4.10 1.06
N MET A 34 -18.17 -4.29 -0.09
CA MET A 34 -18.73 -5.00 -1.24
C MET A 34 -18.95 -6.49 -0.95
N ARG A 35 -18.01 -7.16 -0.26
CA ARG A 35 -18.18 -8.56 0.18
C ARG A 35 -19.34 -8.73 1.17
N LEU A 36 -19.67 -7.67 1.91
CA LEU A 36 -20.82 -7.60 2.81
C LEU A 36 -22.09 -7.06 2.15
N GLU A 37 -22.06 -6.80 0.84
CA GLU A 37 -23.20 -6.29 0.06
C GLU A 37 -23.79 -4.98 0.62
N LEU A 38 -22.94 -4.17 1.27
CA LEU A 38 -23.33 -2.87 1.78
C LEU A 38 -23.46 -1.88 0.62
N LYS A 39 -24.56 -1.12 0.60
CA LYS A 39 -24.68 0.04 -0.29
C LYS A 39 -23.72 1.12 0.18
N THR A 40 -22.53 1.18 -0.40
CA THR A 40 -21.52 2.18 -0.04
C THR A 40 -21.80 3.52 -0.71
N GLU A 41 -21.89 4.59 0.08
CA GLU A 41 -21.93 5.97 -0.37
C GLU A 41 -20.64 6.66 0.06
N LEU A 42 -19.89 7.20 -0.91
CA LEU A 42 -18.70 7.98 -0.64
C LEU A 42 -19.11 9.43 -0.39
N CYS A 43 -18.72 9.97 0.75
CA CYS A 43 -18.99 11.35 1.15
C CYS A 43 -17.68 12.10 1.27
N ARG A 44 -17.63 13.39 0.95
CA ARG A 44 -16.46 14.19 1.29
C ARG A 44 -16.36 14.33 2.80
N ALA A 45 -15.19 14.04 3.37
CA ALA A 45 -14.96 14.21 4.81
C ALA A 45 -15.27 15.65 5.23
N ARG A 46 -16.24 15.81 6.15
CA ARG A 46 -16.56 17.11 6.76
C ARG A 46 -15.89 17.15 8.13
N LEU A 47 -14.67 17.69 8.17
CA LEU A 47 -13.95 17.91 9.42
C LEU A 47 -14.42 19.25 10.01
N ALA A 48 -15.50 19.25 10.78
CA ALA A 48 -15.81 20.36 11.65
C ALA A 48 -15.32 20.02 13.06
N GLU A 49 -14.46 20.87 13.60
CA GLU A 49 -13.84 20.70 14.91
C GLU A 49 -14.89 20.65 16.03
N GLY A 50 -14.78 19.67 16.93
CA GLY A 50 -15.72 19.50 18.05
C GLY A 50 -17.17 19.16 17.66
N GLN A 51 -17.45 18.84 16.40
CA GLN A 51 -18.78 18.40 16.01
C GLN A 51 -18.91 16.89 16.10
N ARG A 52 -19.83 16.44 16.97
CA ARG A 52 -20.28 15.07 17.00
C ARG A 52 -21.05 14.76 15.71
N LEU A 53 -20.58 13.77 14.97
CA LEU A 53 -21.25 13.29 13.77
C LEU A 53 -22.34 12.29 14.16
N GLU A 54 -23.58 12.55 13.75
CA GLU A 54 -24.72 11.67 13.99
C GLU A 54 -25.21 11.08 12.66
N VAL A 55 -25.71 9.85 12.70
CA VAL A 55 -26.41 9.20 11.59
C VAL A 55 -27.91 9.43 11.76
N GLN A 56 -28.58 9.89 10.69
CA GLN A 56 -30.02 10.18 10.72
C GLN A 56 -30.91 8.96 10.40
N ASN A 57 -30.32 7.84 9.97
CA ASN A 57 -31.04 6.66 9.50
C ASN A 57 -30.54 5.39 10.21
N ALA A 58 -31.42 4.70 10.93
CA ALA A 58 -31.11 3.48 11.68
C ALA A 58 -30.61 2.29 10.82
N ALA A 59 -30.74 2.36 9.49
CA ALA A 59 -30.23 1.36 8.55
C ALA A 59 -28.86 1.71 7.92
N GLU A 60 -28.12 2.65 8.54
CA GLU A 60 -26.86 3.19 8.04
C GLU A 60 -25.76 3.16 9.12
N ILE A 61 -24.56 2.75 8.74
CA ILE A 61 -23.35 3.00 9.52
C ILE A 61 -22.45 3.98 8.77
N ARG A 62 -21.67 4.78 9.50
CA ARG A 62 -20.75 5.75 8.89
C ARG A 62 -19.34 5.60 9.42
N TYR A 63 -18.37 5.52 8.51
CA TYR A 63 -16.96 5.64 8.80
C TYR A 63 -16.51 7.07 8.52
N ALA A 64 -16.28 7.80 9.61
CA ALA A 64 -15.86 9.19 9.59
C ALA A 64 -14.33 9.28 9.66
N TYR A 65 -13.72 9.94 8.67
CA TYR A 65 -12.28 10.13 8.66
C TYR A 65 -11.86 11.09 9.77
N HIS A 66 -10.90 10.66 10.60
CA HIS A 66 -10.21 11.54 11.55
C HIS A 66 -11.14 12.29 12.52
N SER A 67 -12.20 11.62 12.97
CA SER A 67 -13.18 12.19 13.91
C SER A 67 -12.77 11.96 15.37
N GLU A 68 -12.92 12.99 16.19
CA GLU A 68 -12.56 13.00 17.62
C GLU A 68 -13.71 12.51 18.50
N GLU A 69 -14.95 12.85 18.12
CA GLU A 69 -16.16 12.47 18.84
C GLU A 69 -17.20 11.97 17.84
N ILE A 70 -17.77 10.81 18.13
CA ILE A 70 -18.69 10.14 17.22
C ILE A 70 -20.03 9.83 17.88
N GLY A 71 -21.08 9.92 17.06
CA GLY A 71 -22.44 9.56 17.40
C GLY A 71 -22.66 8.06 17.36
N ASP A 72 -23.89 7.65 17.65
CA ASP A 72 -24.27 6.26 17.49
C ASP A 72 -24.16 5.85 16.01
N GLN A 73 -23.76 4.60 15.75
CA GLN A 73 -23.53 4.05 14.39
C GLN A 73 -22.45 4.77 13.56
N VAL A 74 -21.68 5.69 14.16
CA VAL A 74 -20.50 6.31 13.55
C VAL A 74 -19.24 5.68 14.13
N TYR A 75 -18.25 5.42 13.28
CA TYR A 75 -16.94 4.92 13.69
C TYR A 75 -15.84 5.80 13.10
N CYS A 76 -14.80 6.08 13.90
CA CYS A 76 -13.63 6.81 13.45
C CYS A 76 -12.73 5.90 12.62
N LEU A 77 -12.42 6.34 11.40
CA LEU A 77 -11.46 5.71 10.51
C LEU A 77 -10.18 6.57 10.48
N LYS A 78 -9.07 6.03 10.98
CA LYS A 78 -7.79 6.75 11.04
C LYS A 78 -6.57 5.81 10.94
N PRO A 79 -5.50 6.18 10.22
CA PRO A 79 -4.21 5.50 10.33
C PRO A 79 -3.63 5.56 11.74
N GLY A 80 -3.20 4.41 12.26
CA GLY A 80 -2.54 4.30 13.56
C GLY A 80 -1.10 4.83 13.57
N ALA A 81 -0.36 4.43 14.61
CA ALA A 81 1.05 4.77 14.76
C ALA A 81 1.97 3.98 13.80
N LEU A 82 1.49 2.85 13.28
CA LEU A 82 2.25 1.99 12.35
C LEU A 82 1.58 1.98 10.95
N PRO A 83 2.35 1.92 9.84
CA PRO A 83 1.86 2.12 8.46
C PRO A 83 0.62 1.31 8.02
N ARG A 84 0.43 0.11 8.59
CA ARG A 84 -0.64 -0.82 8.17
C ARG A 84 -1.81 -0.95 9.15
N TYR A 85 -1.69 -0.41 10.35
CA TYR A 85 -2.70 -0.60 11.39
C TYR A 85 -3.59 0.63 11.51
N TRP A 86 -4.90 0.41 11.49
CA TRP A 86 -5.90 1.46 11.43
C TRP A 86 -6.90 1.35 12.57
N PHE A 87 -7.34 2.51 13.03
CA PHE A 87 -8.51 2.65 13.89
C PHE A 87 -9.77 2.50 13.06
N PHE A 88 -10.66 1.65 13.55
CA PHE A 88 -12.06 1.52 13.19
C PHE A 88 -12.81 1.59 14.52
N ASP A 89 -12.83 2.77 15.12
CA ASP A 89 -13.08 2.95 16.55
C ASP A 89 -14.47 3.52 16.82
N SER A 90 -15.10 3.08 17.91
CA SER A 90 -16.45 3.51 18.32
C SER A 90 -16.48 4.80 19.15
N CYS A 91 -15.34 5.44 19.40
CA CYS A 91 -15.28 6.73 20.09
C CYS A 91 -14.49 7.80 19.31
N GLY A 92 -13.29 7.46 18.83
CA GLY A 92 -12.39 8.41 18.19
C GLY A 92 -11.00 7.81 17.95
N TYR A 93 -9.95 8.62 18.09
CA TYR A 93 -8.58 8.14 17.94
C TYR A 93 -7.68 8.73 19.02
N SER A 94 -6.50 8.15 19.21
CA SER A 94 -5.55 8.57 20.24
C SER A 94 -6.24 8.68 21.62
N GLY A 95 -6.18 9.84 22.29
CA GLY A 95 -6.82 10.07 23.59
C GLY A 95 -8.36 10.05 23.58
N TRP A 96 -9.00 10.10 22.41
CA TRP A 96 -10.45 9.93 22.24
C TRP A 96 -10.88 8.51 21.89
N SER A 97 -9.93 7.61 21.59
CA SER A 97 -10.25 6.23 21.21
C SER A 97 -10.93 5.47 22.34
N GLN A 98 -11.72 4.44 22.00
CA GLN A 98 -12.30 3.54 23.00
C GLN A 98 -11.22 2.91 23.90
N MET A 99 -10.07 2.52 23.33
CA MET A 99 -8.96 1.99 24.11
C MET A 99 -8.41 2.99 25.13
N ALA A 100 -8.48 4.30 24.87
CA ALA A 100 -8.07 5.33 25.82
C ALA A 100 -9.11 5.60 26.93
N THR A 101 -10.37 5.15 26.75
CA THR A 101 -11.51 5.51 27.60
C THR A 101 -12.15 4.34 28.34
N ASP A 102 -11.94 3.10 27.89
CA ASP A 102 -12.60 1.91 28.41
C ASP A 102 -11.63 1.02 29.23
N PRO A 103 -11.71 1.03 30.58
CA PRO A 103 -10.85 0.19 31.42
C PRO A 103 -11.13 -1.31 31.28
N ALA A 104 -12.35 -1.70 30.90
CA ALA A 104 -12.69 -3.11 30.70
C ALA A 104 -12.00 -3.65 29.45
N LEU A 105 -11.98 -2.85 28.37
CA LEU A 105 -11.24 -3.17 27.16
C LEU A 105 -9.72 -3.25 27.42
N GLN A 106 -9.17 -2.33 28.21
CA GLN A 106 -7.76 -2.38 28.62
C GLN A 106 -7.45 -3.64 29.46
N ALA A 107 -8.38 -4.04 30.33
CA ALA A 107 -8.24 -5.24 31.15
C ALA A 107 -8.28 -6.52 30.30
N ALA A 108 -9.08 -6.56 29.23
CA ALA A 108 -9.16 -7.72 28.33
C ALA A 108 -7.80 -8.10 27.71
N GLY A 109 -6.96 -7.11 27.42
CA GLY A 109 -5.62 -7.35 26.87
C GLY A 109 -4.65 -8.06 27.83
N LYS A 110 -4.94 -8.10 29.13
CA LYS A 110 -4.06 -8.73 30.14
C LYS A 110 -3.94 -10.24 29.95
N ASP A 111 -4.98 -10.87 29.40
CA ASP A 111 -5.05 -12.32 29.19
C ASP A 111 -4.63 -12.73 27.77
N PHE A 112 -4.29 -11.77 26.91
CA PHE A 112 -3.90 -12.03 25.52
C PHE A 112 -2.68 -12.95 25.41
N ASP A 113 -2.66 -13.86 24.43
CA ASP A 113 -1.61 -14.86 24.25
C ASP A 113 -0.21 -14.21 24.12
N LEU A 114 0.64 -14.47 25.11
CA LEU A 114 1.99 -13.92 25.19
C LEU A 114 2.90 -14.41 24.05
N ARG A 115 2.72 -15.64 23.56
CA ARG A 115 3.52 -16.17 22.43
C ARG A 115 3.13 -15.45 21.15
N ARG A 116 1.84 -15.24 20.90
CA ARG A 116 1.34 -14.45 19.76
C ARG A 116 1.87 -13.01 19.83
N ALA A 117 1.78 -12.38 21.00
CA ALA A 117 2.31 -11.03 21.22
C ALA A 117 3.81 -10.94 20.92
N ARG A 118 4.64 -11.83 21.49
CA ARG A 118 6.09 -11.84 21.27
C ARG A 118 6.46 -12.10 19.82
N LYS A 119 5.71 -12.97 19.13
CA LYS A 119 5.91 -13.20 17.69
C LYS A 119 5.71 -11.91 16.90
N PHE A 120 4.63 -11.20 17.16
CA PHE A 120 4.34 -9.90 16.52
C PHE A 120 5.43 -8.87 16.83
N ILE A 121 5.78 -8.69 18.11
CA ILE A 121 6.81 -7.73 18.54
C ILE A 121 8.16 -8.04 17.88
N LYS A 122 8.56 -9.32 17.85
CA LYS A 122 9.79 -9.76 17.18
C LYS A 122 9.80 -9.41 15.71
N GLN A 123 8.73 -9.74 14.98
CA GLN A 123 8.60 -9.43 13.55
C GLN A 123 8.68 -7.92 13.30
N TYR A 124 8.06 -7.12 14.16
CA TYR A 124 8.12 -5.68 14.04
C TYR A 124 9.53 -5.13 14.29
N ARG A 125 10.25 -5.61 15.31
CA ARG A 125 11.66 -5.24 15.56
C ARG A 125 12.57 -5.61 14.38
N GLU A 126 12.34 -6.77 13.76
CA GLU A 126 13.06 -7.19 12.56
C GLU A 126 12.82 -6.23 11.40
N SER A 127 11.59 -5.74 11.20
CA SER A 127 11.28 -4.72 10.19
C SER A 127 11.97 -3.39 10.48
N ILE A 128 12.01 -2.94 11.74
CA ILE A 128 12.76 -1.73 12.13
C ILE A 128 14.24 -1.89 11.79
N ALA A 129 14.85 -3.02 12.15
CA ALA A 129 16.28 -3.27 11.92
C ALA A 129 16.62 -3.37 10.42
N ARG A 130 15.73 -3.92 9.60
CA ARG A 130 15.94 -4.11 8.17
C ARG A 130 15.67 -2.85 7.34
N GLU A 131 14.61 -2.12 7.67
CA GLU A 131 14.03 -1.09 6.80
C GLU A 131 13.94 0.29 7.46
N ASN A 132 14.34 0.43 8.73
CA ASN A 132 14.10 1.65 9.51
C ASN A 132 12.60 2.03 9.51
N LEU A 133 11.74 0.99 9.55
CA LEU A 133 10.30 1.10 9.30
C LEU A 133 9.57 1.89 10.40
N SER A 134 9.15 3.09 10.05
CA SER A 134 8.21 3.90 10.82
C SER A 134 7.04 4.36 9.93
N LYS A 135 6.05 5.03 10.52
CA LYS A 135 4.95 5.66 9.78
C LYS A 135 5.45 6.69 8.76
N LEU A 136 6.41 7.52 9.18
CA LEU A 136 7.08 8.49 8.32
C LEU A 136 8.49 8.00 8.05
N GLU A 137 8.96 8.19 6.82
CA GLU A 137 10.32 7.84 6.43
C GLU A 137 11.36 8.43 7.40
N GLN A 138 12.27 7.56 7.88
CA GLN A 138 13.29 7.94 8.84
C GLN A 138 14.66 8.05 8.15
N PRO A 139 15.49 9.04 8.50
CA PRO A 139 16.80 9.19 7.90
C PRO A 139 17.69 7.99 8.23
N GLY A 140 18.42 7.50 7.22
CA GLY A 140 19.41 6.42 7.37
C GLY A 140 20.80 6.92 7.79
N THR A 141 20.97 8.23 8.03
CA THR A 141 22.24 8.81 8.47
C THR A 141 22.54 8.45 9.93
N PRO A 142 23.82 8.25 10.30
CA PRO A 142 24.22 8.10 11.69
C PRO A 142 23.76 9.28 12.55
N LEU A 143 23.55 9.02 13.85
CA LEU A 143 23.28 10.08 14.83
C LEU A 143 24.43 11.09 14.88
N GLU A 144 24.10 12.32 15.25
CA GLU A 144 25.05 13.42 15.41
C GLU A 144 26.17 13.01 16.40
N PRO A 145 27.46 13.35 16.15
CA PRO A 145 28.58 12.85 16.95
C PRO A 145 28.47 13.11 18.45
N GLU A 146 27.94 14.26 18.84
CA GLU A 146 27.66 14.66 20.22
C GLU A 146 26.61 13.78 20.89
N ILE A 147 25.56 13.37 20.16
CA ILE A 147 24.50 12.47 20.63
C ILE A 147 24.99 11.02 20.63
N ALA A 148 25.75 10.61 19.61
CA ALA A 148 26.33 9.27 19.49
C ALA A 148 27.33 8.93 20.62
N ARG A 149 27.89 9.95 21.30
CA ARG A 149 28.76 9.78 22.48
C ARG A 149 28.00 9.69 23.80
N LEU A 150 26.71 10.05 23.85
CA LEU A 150 25.91 9.94 25.06
C LEU A 150 25.71 8.46 25.40
N GLN A 151 25.96 8.13 26.67
CA GLN A 151 25.78 6.77 27.23
C GLN A 151 24.41 6.58 27.90
N ASP A 152 23.78 7.67 28.34
CA ASP A 152 22.43 7.70 28.92
C ASP A 152 21.79 9.06 28.57
N PHE A 153 20.55 9.05 28.10
CA PHE A 153 19.76 10.25 27.85
C PHE A 153 18.25 9.97 27.86
N ILE A 154 17.47 11.02 28.07
CA ILE A 154 16.01 11.01 27.90
C ILE A 154 15.69 11.47 26.49
N PHE A 155 14.84 10.74 25.78
CA PHE A 155 14.40 11.13 24.44
C PHE A 155 13.02 11.83 24.48
N LEU A 156 12.92 13.01 23.87
CA LEU A 156 11.70 13.81 23.78
C LEU A 156 11.36 14.11 22.30
N PRO A 157 10.53 13.28 21.65
CA PRO A 157 9.95 13.62 20.36
C PRO A 157 8.84 14.68 20.53
N LEU A 158 8.94 15.78 19.78
CA LEU A 158 7.93 16.83 19.77
C LEU A 158 6.76 16.51 18.84
N GLN A 159 5.62 17.16 19.08
CA GLN A 159 4.46 17.09 18.20
C GLN A 159 4.46 18.20 17.14
N VAL A 160 3.60 18.06 16.14
CA VAL A 160 3.26 19.19 15.27
C VAL A 160 2.61 20.29 16.11
N ASP A 161 2.99 21.53 15.84
CA ASP A 161 2.38 22.68 16.54
C ASP A 161 0.88 22.73 16.25
N HIS A 162 0.08 22.99 17.29
CA HIS A 162 -1.38 22.91 17.24
C HIS A 162 -1.95 21.57 16.73
N ASP A 163 -1.23 20.46 16.89
CA ASP A 163 -1.83 19.14 16.67
C ASP A 163 -3.04 18.96 17.61
N ARG A 164 -4.17 18.52 17.06
CA ARG A 164 -5.41 18.31 17.81
C ARG A 164 -5.21 17.39 19.00
N VAL A 165 -4.36 16.36 18.88
CA VAL A 165 -4.11 15.44 20.00
C VAL A 165 -3.47 16.13 21.21
N LEU A 166 -2.85 17.30 21.03
CA LEU A 166 -2.30 18.08 22.14
C LEU A 166 -3.37 18.68 23.06
N ARG A 167 -4.66 18.69 22.68
CA ARG A 167 -5.73 19.09 23.60
C ARG A 167 -5.84 18.19 24.84
N HIS A 168 -5.23 17.01 24.80
CA HIS A 168 -5.11 16.15 25.98
C HIS A 168 -3.91 16.46 26.87
N LEU A 169 -3.04 17.38 26.46
CA LEU A 169 -1.94 17.87 27.27
C LEU A 169 -2.45 19.06 28.10
N PRO A 170 -2.35 19.04 29.44
CA PRO A 170 -2.94 20.08 30.29
C PRO A 170 -2.09 21.37 30.37
N TRP A 171 -0.96 21.43 29.67
CA TRP A 171 -0.06 22.59 29.56
C TRP A 171 0.50 22.69 28.15
N GLU A 172 1.20 23.79 27.84
CA GLU A 172 1.76 24.00 26.51
C GLU A 172 3.03 23.17 26.28
N GLN A 173 3.32 22.81 25.02
CA GLN A 173 4.58 22.13 24.70
C GLN A 173 5.82 22.94 25.14
N SER A 174 5.73 24.27 25.12
CA SER A 174 6.79 25.17 25.59
C SER A 174 7.05 25.06 27.10
N ASP A 175 6.02 24.81 27.91
CA ASP A 175 6.16 24.59 29.36
C ASP A 175 6.91 23.29 29.63
N THR A 176 6.63 22.24 28.83
CA THR A 176 7.40 20.98 28.88
C THR A 176 8.87 21.24 28.57
N LEU A 177 9.15 21.94 27.46
CA LEU A 177 10.52 22.24 27.03
C LEU A 177 11.30 23.00 28.11
N ARG A 178 10.68 24.03 28.70
CA ARG A 178 11.27 24.82 29.79
C ARG A 178 11.59 23.93 30.99
N ARG A 179 10.59 23.19 31.47
CA ARG A 179 10.73 22.37 32.69
C ARG A 179 11.72 21.22 32.52
N VAL A 180 11.71 20.55 31.36
CA VAL A 180 12.66 19.48 31.03
C VAL A 180 14.09 20.03 30.93
N THR A 181 14.27 21.24 30.40
CA THR A 181 15.59 21.89 30.35
C THR A 181 16.12 22.21 31.75
N GLU A 182 15.29 22.79 32.62
CA GLU A 182 15.65 23.04 34.03
C GLU A 182 16.05 21.76 34.76
N LEU A 183 15.29 20.67 34.55
CA LEU A 183 15.56 19.37 35.17
C LEU A 183 16.82 18.71 34.60
N ALA A 184 17.08 18.84 33.30
CA ALA A 184 18.30 18.35 32.66
C ALA A 184 19.54 18.99 33.27
N GLU A 185 19.49 20.29 33.54
CA GLU A 185 20.56 21.04 34.20
C GLU A 185 20.72 20.65 35.67
N THR A 186 19.61 20.57 36.39
CA THR A 186 19.57 20.24 37.82
C THR A 186 20.14 18.85 38.09
N HIS A 187 19.69 17.86 37.33
CA HIS A 187 20.09 16.46 37.47
C HIS A 187 21.34 16.11 36.66
N ARG A 188 21.85 17.05 35.85
CA ARG A 188 22.99 16.86 34.93
C ARG A 188 22.80 15.66 33.99
N ARG A 189 21.57 15.46 33.52
CA ARG A 189 21.20 14.33 32.65
C ARG A 189 20.83 14.83 31.26
N PRO A 190 21.46 14.31 30.19
CA PRO A 190 21.15 14.73 28.83
C PRO A 190 19.70 14.45 28.41
N VAL A 191 19.13 15.39 27.67
CA VAL A 191 17.86 15.25 26.97
C VAL A 191 18.11 15.45 25.48
N VAL A 192 17.69 14.48 24.66
CA VAL A 192 17.71 14.60 23.21
C VAL A 192 16.30 14.90 22.74
N ILE A 193 16.14 16.00 22.02
CA ILE A 193 14.86 16.49 21.52
C ILE A 193 14.84 16.31 20.01
N LYS A 194 13.76 15.74 19.47
CA LYS A 194 13.56 15.65 18.02
C LYS A 194 12.30 16.38 17.60
N ARG A 195 12.43 17.26 16.61
CA ARG A 195 11.29 17.96 15.99
C ARG A 195 10.46 16.97 15.17
N HIS A 196 9.14 17.15 15.15
CA HIS A 196 8.28 16.38 14.25
C HIS A 196 8.60 16.70 12.77
N PRO A 197 8.79 15.72 11.87
CA PRO A 197 9.19 15.94 10.47
C PRO A 197 8.21 16.83 9.67
N LEU A 198 6.91 16.76 9.99
CA LEU A 198 5.87 17.60 9.35
C LEU A 198 5.71 18.99 9.98
N CYS A 199 6.40 19.27 11.09
CA CYS A 199 6.27 20.56 11.76
C CYS A 199 7.14 21.64 11.09
N ARG A 200 6.52 22.76 10.72
CA ARG A 200 7.18 23.95 10.15
C ARG A 200 6.97 25.23 10.98
N SER A 201 6.40 25.10 12.19
CA SER A 201 6.16 26.23 13.10
C SER A 201 7.44 27.01 13.45
N GLY A 202 7.38 28.33 13.35
CA GLY A 202 8.44 29.22 13.81
C GLY A 202 8.56 29.27 15.34
N ALA A 203 7.46 29.06 16.08
CA ALA A 203 7.47 29.02 17.54
C ALA A 203 8.31 27.84 18.05
N ILE A 204 8.09 26.64 17.48
CA ILE A 204 8.91 25.45 17.79
C ILE A 204 10.38 25.69 17.47
N THR A 205 10.70 26.34 16.34
CA THR A 205 12.08 26.73 16.01
C THR A 205 12.70 27.60 17.10
N ALA A 206 12.02 28.68 17.50
CA ALA A 206 12.52 29.61 18.52
C ALA A 206 12.68 28.93 19.90
N TRP A 207 11.78 28.02 20.26
CA TRP A 207 11.92 27.25 21.50
C TRP A 207 13.12 26.31 21.46
N LEU A 208 13.32 25.58 20.36
CA LEU A 208 14.48 24.70 20.17
C LEU A 208 15.81 25.47 20.22
N GLU A 209 15.88 26.64 19.58
CA GLU A 209 17.04 27.55 19.65
C GLU A 209 17.30 28.08 21.07
N THR A 210 16.24 28.21 21.87
CA THR A 210 16.36 28.69 23.25
C THR A 210 16.87 27.59 24.17
N VAL A 211 16.28 26.40 24.12
CA VAL A 211 16.66 25.29 25.01
C VAL A 211 18.01 24.66 24.65
N SER A 212 18.42 24.72 23.38
CA SER A 212 19.72 24.21 22.93
C SER A 212 20.93 24.99 23.48
N LYS A 213 20.70 26.13 24.14
CA LYS A 213 21.75 26.85 24.89
C LYS A 213 22.19 26.09 26.14
N SER A 214 21.36 25.18 26.65
CA SER A 214 21.73 24.32 27.76
C SER A 214 22.74 23.26 27.32
N ARG A 215 23.79 23.04 28.12
CA ARG A 215 24.79 21.99 27.86
C ARG A 215 24.24 20.55 27.94
N TYR A 216 23.03 20.39 28.48
CA TYR A 216 22.38 19.09 28.68
C TYR A 216 21.23 18.85 27.70
N VAL A 217 20.95 19.77 26.78
CA VAL A 217 19.89 19.62 25.78
C VAL A 217 20.50 19.54 24.39
N PHE A 218 20.13 18.50 23.66
CA PHE A 218 20.61 18.20 22.31
C PHE A 218 19.42 18.14 21.37
N VAL A 219 19.55 18.68 20.16
CA VAL A 219 18.52 18.58 19.12
C VAL A 219 19.01 17.60 18.06
N SER A 220 18.18 16.61 17.70
CA SER A 220 18.53 15.58 16.72
C SER A 220 17.55 15.55 15.57
N GLU A 221 18.07 15.37 14.36
CA GLU A 221 17.31 15.01 13.16
C GLU A 221 17.37 13.50 12.87
N GLY A 222 18.24 12.75 13.56
CA GLY A 222 18.47 11.31 13.37
C GLY A 222 17.25 10.42 13.63
N SER A 223 17.24 9.18 13.10
CA SER A 223 16.10 8.25 13.18
C SER A 223 15.55 8.10 14.61
N ILE A 224 14.22 8.12 14.77
CA ILE A 224 13.60 7.85 16.07
C ILE A 224 14.01 6.48 16.61
N HIS A 225 14.21 5.47 15.77
CA HIS A 225 14.61 4.14 16.21
C HIS A 225 16.06 4.12 16.73
N ALA A 226 16.96 4.86 16.09
CA ALA A 226 18.33 5.03 16.56
C ALA A 226 18.40 5.74 17.91
N LEU A 227 17.50 6.72 18.14
CA LEU A 227 17.37 7.42 19.42
C LEU A 227 16.74 6.52 20.49
N ILE A 228 15.64 5.83 20.18
CA ILE A 228 14.93 4.92 21.09
C ILE A 228 15.86 3.81 21.60
N ALA A 229 16.63 3.19 20.70
CA ALA A 229 17.51 2.08 21.02
C ALA A 229 18.65 2.42 22.00
N ARG A 230 18.90 3.71 22.24
CA ARG A 230 20.01 4.21 23.07
C ARG A 230 19.56 5.04 24.27
N CYS A 231 18.33 5.54 24.25
CA CYS A 231 17.80 6.33 25.35
C CYS A 231 17.38 5.42 26.51
N ARG A 232 17.41 5.95 27.74
CA ARG A 232 16.89 5.23 28.92
C ARG A 232 15.37 5.22 28.98
N ALA A 233 14.75 6.30 28.52
CA ALA A 233 13.31 6.45 28.50
C ALA A 233 12.90 7.47 27.45
N VAL A 234 11.69 7.29 26.93
CA VAL A 234 11.05 8.25 26.04
C VAL A 234 9.99 9.02 26.83
N LEU A 235 10.08 10.35 26.82
CA LEU A 235 9.05 11.25 27.31
C LEU A 235 8.23 11.73 26.12
N VAL A 236 6.94 11.42 26.11
CA VAL A 236 6.02 11.82 25.03
C VAL A 236 4.82 12.56 25.60
N ALA A 237 4.19 13.42 24.80
CA ALA A 237 2.80 13.80 25.07
C ALA A 237 1.90 12.57 24.84
N ASN A 238 1.62 12.26 23.58
CA ASN A 238 0.81 11.12 23.13
C ASN A 238 1.21 10.64 21.72
N SER A 239 2.44 10.94 21.30
CA SER A 239 2.96 10.60 19.97
C SER A 239 3.05 9.09 19.74
N GLY A 240 2.87 8.63 18.50
CA GLY A 240 3.07 7.23 18.11
C GLY A 240 4.47 6.69 18.42
N VAL A 241 5.46 7.58 18.54
CA VAL A 241 6.83 7.24 18.96
C VAL A 241 6.86 6.53 20.33
N GLY A 242 5.90 6.81 21.21
CA GLY A 242 5.75 6.08 22.47
C GLY A 242 5.38 4.61 22.27
N LEU A 243 4.50 4.29 21.33
CA LEU A 243 4.21 2.89 20.96
C LEU A 243 5.43 2.20 20.34
N GLU A 244 6.14 2.91 19.45
CA GLU A 244 7.37 2.40 18.82
C GLU A 244 8.49 2.15 19.85
N ALA A 245 8.53 2.94 20.93
CA ALA A 245 9.44 2.75 22.05
C ALA A 245 9.08 1.52 22.89
N LEU A 246 7.80 1.35 23.24
CA LEU A 246 7.32 0.15 23.93
C LEU A 246 7.61 -1.13 23.13
N LEU A 247 7.40 -1.08 21.80
CA LEU A 247 7.73 -2.20 20.91
C LEU A 247 9.23 -2.51 20.90
N GLN A 248 10.10 -1.56 21.21
CA GLN A 248 11.56 -1.72 21.29
C GLN A 248 12.09 -1.98 22.72
N ASP A 249 11.20 -2.27 23.69
CA ASP A 249 11.55 -2.51 25.10
C ASP A 249 12.03 -1.25 25.85
N THR A 250 11.75 -0.06 25.32
CA THR A 250 12.15 1.20 25.94
C THR A 250 11.02 1.76 26.80
N PRO A 251 11.27 2.08 28.09
CA PRO A 251 10.27 2.68 28.96
C PRO A 251 9.74 4.01 28.46
N VAL A 252 8.44 4.26 28.69
CA VAL A 252 7.75 5.47 28.22
C VAL A 252 7.05 6.19 29.35
N TYR A 253 7.25 7.51 29.40
CA TYR A 253 6.48 8.45 30.19
C TYR A 253 5.53 9.22 29.28
N SER A 254 4.24 9.24 29.60
CA SER A 254 3.22 9.92 28.79
C SER A 254 2.58 11.08 29.57
N MET A 255 2.57 12.27 28.97
CA MET A 255 2.01 13.48 29.57
C MET A 255 0.56 13.74 29.17
N ALA A 256 0.12 13.15 28.05
CA ALA A 256 -1.22 13.35 27.52
C ALA A 256 -1.94 12.02 27.34
N ARG A 257 -3.28 12.07 27.33
CA ARG A 257 -4.10 10.89 27.08
C ARG A 257 -3.81 10.31 25.70
N SER A 258 -3.71 8.98 25.64
CA SER A 258 -3.51 8.19 24.42
C SER A 258 -4.10 6.78 24.60
N GLU A 259 -4.29 6.10 23.48
CA GLU A 259 -4.73 4.71 23.36
C GLU A 259 -3.81 3.71 24.07
N TYR A 260 -2.57 4.10 24.36
CA TYR A 260 -1.57 3.24 24.99
C TYR A 260 -1.10 3.78 26.35
N ARG A 261 -1.68 4.87 26.87
CA ARG A 261 -1.26 5.50 28.15
C ARG A 261 -1.27 4.52 29.31
N HIS A 262 -2.23 3.59 29.33
CA HIS A 262 -2.35 2.53 30.35
C HIS A 262 -1.19 1.51 30.33
N MET A 263 -0.36 1.52 29.29
CA MET A 263 0.86 0.71 29.14
C MET A 263 2.14 1.48 29.54
N THR A 264 2.01 2.75 29.96
CA THR A 264 3.12 3.68 30.21
C THR A 264 3.12 4.21 31.64
N ARG A 265 4.07 5.08 31.96
CA ARG A 265 4.14 5.82 33.23
C ARG A 265 3.53 7.22 33.04
N PRO A 266 2.31 7.48 33.52
CA PRO A 266 1.68 8.78 33.32
C PRO A 266 2.41 9.89 34.10
N VAL A 267 2.54 11.06 33.48
CA VAL A 267 2.98 12.32 34.12
C VAL A 267 1.81 13.27 34.10
N GLU A 268 1.31 13.66 35.27
CA GLU A 268 0.06 14.45 35.37
C GLU A 268 0.29 15.93 35.71
N THR A 269 1.52 16.30 36.10
CA THR A 269 1.90 17.67 36.44
C THR A 269 3.31 17.99 35.94
N LEU A 270 3.60 19.27 35.70
CA LEU A 270 4.96 19.73 35.38
C LEU A 270 5.97 19.43 36.49
N ALA A 271 5.53 19.40 37.75
CA ALA A 271 6.38 19.01 38.87
C ALA A 271 6.78 17.52 38.77
N ALA A 272 5.83 16.66 38.43
CA ALA A 272 6.06 15.22 38.28
C ALA A 272 7.01 14.86 37.12
N LEU A 273 7.33 15.77 36.20
CA LEU A 273 8.36 15.53 35.18
C LEU A 273 9.72 15.18 35.79
N GLU A 274 9.99 15.59 37.03
CA GLU A 274 11.21 15.23 37.74
C GLU A 274 11.39 13.71 37.87
N GLN A 275 10.31 12.93 37.92
CA GLN A 275 10.37 11.46 37.99
C GLN A 275 11.09 10.85 36.78
N VAL A 276 11.02 11.48 35.60
CA VAL A 276 11.72 11.03 34.38
C VAL A 276 13.25 11.08 34.56
N PHE A 277 13.71 12.00 35.41
CA PHE A 277 15.12 12.24 35.70
C PHE A 277 15.63 11.39 36.86
N THR A 278 14.78 11.05 37.82
CA THR A 278 15.19 10.36 39.05
C THR A 278 14.92 8.86 39.02
N GLU A 279 13.84 8.39 38.37
CA GLU A 279 13.48 6.98 38.34
C GLU A 279 14.27 6.20 37.29
N THR A 280 14.65 4.96 37.62
CA THR A 280 15.15 3.97 36.66
C THR A 280 14.02 2.99 36.35
N PRO A 281 13.23 3.23 35.29
CA PRO A 281 12.12 2.36 34.97
C PRO A 281 12.63 0.98 34.52
N ALA A 282 11.96 -0.07 35.01
CA ALA A 282 12.22 -1.43 34.55
C ALA A 282 11.84 -1.56 33.06
N PRO A 283 12.49 -2.49 32.32
CA PRO A 283 12.09 -2.85 30.97
C PRO A 283 10.63 -3.27 30.85
N VAL A 284 10.13 -3.34 29.62
CA VAL A 284 8.74 -3.67 29.30
C VAL A 284 8.42 -5.07 29.82
N ALA A 285 7.48 -5.14 30.78
CA ALA A 285 7.09 -6.39 31.40
C ALA A 285 6.26 -7.27 30.44
N ALA A 286 6.18 -8.57 30.73
CA ALA A 286 5.35 -9.51 29.98
C ALA A 286 3.87 -9.08 29.90
N LEU A 287 3.38 -8.36 30.90
CA LEU A 287 2.05 -7.75 30.87
C LEU A 287 1.90 -6.75 29.71
N THR A 288 2.87 -5.84 29.55
CA THR A 288 2.84 -4.86 28.47
C THR A 288 3.01 -5.53 27.10
N GLU A 289 3.79 -6.60 26.99
CA GLU A 289 3.85 -7.40 25.75
C GLU A 289 2.46 -7.91 25.36
N ARG A 290 1.68 -8.47 26.31
CA ARG A 290 0.31 -8.93 26.06
C ARG A 290 -0.61 -7.80 25.62
N LEU A 291 -0.55 -6.66 26.32
CA LEU A 291 -1.34 -5.47 25.99
C LEU A 291 -1.03 -4.94 24.58
N LEU A 292 0.25 -4.88 24.20
CA LEU A 292 0.66 -4.51 22.83
C LEU A 292 0.14 -5.50 21.80
N GLY A 293 0.26 -6.80 22.07
CA GLY A 293 -0.25 -7.85 21.19
C GLY A 293 -1.76 -7.72 20.98
N PHE A 294 -2.53 -7.55 22.05
CA PHE A 294 -3.97 -7.31 21.98
C PHE A 294 -4.31 -6.05 21.19
N PHE A 295 -3.62 -4.95 21.49
CA PHE A 295 -3.84 -3.67 20.85
C PHE A 295 -3.65 -3.74 19.33
N PHE A 296 -2.57 -4.37 18.84
CA PHE A 296 -2.31 -4.46 17.41
C PHE A 296 -3.06 -5.57 16.68
N LEU A 297 -3.27 -6.72 17.32
CA LEU A 297 -3.80 -7.92 16.65
C LEU A 297 -5.32 -8.09 16.80
N GLU A 298 -5.94 -7.48 17.80
CA GLU A 298 -7.38 -7.64 18.07
C GLU A 298 -8.12 -6.28 18.01
N TYR A 299 -7.52 -5.21 18.54
CA TYR A 299 -8.16 -3.90 18.59
C TYR A 299 -7.96 -3.02 17.34
N LEU A 300 -6.74 -2.90 16.83
CA LEU A 300 -6.49 -2.27 15.53
C LEU A 300 -6.80 -3.24 14.38
N VAL A 301 -7.04 -2.69 13.20
CA VAL A 301 -7.28 -3.46 11.97
C VAL A 301 -6.09 -3.30 11.03
N ASP A 302 -5.56 -4.41 10.54
CA ASP A 302 -4.61 -4.41 9.43
C ASP A 302 -5.33 -4.00 8.15
N SER A 303 -5.10 -2.77 7.67
CA SER A 303 -5.79 -2.23 6.51
C SER A 303 -5.40 -2.89 5.19
N THR A 304 -4.37 -3.74 5.19
CA THR A 304 -3.97 -4.53 4.02
C THR A 304 -4.66 -5.89 3.95
N ASP A 305 -5.33 -6.31 5.03
CA ASP A 305 -6.11 -7.53 5.09
C ASP A 305 -7.61 -7.22 4.96
N VAL A 306 -8.14 -7.44 3.75
CA VAL A 306 -9.57 -7.23 3.45
C VAL A 306 -10.48 -8.08 4.35
N SER A 307 -10.03 -9.26 4.77
CA SER A 307 -10.82 -10.16 5.63
C SER A 307 -10.88 -9.65 7.07
N ALA A 308 -9.79 -9.07 7.57
CA ALA A 308 -9.77 -8.41 8.88
C ALA A 308 -10.69 -7.18 8.91
N ILE A 309 -10.67 -6.38 7.83
CA ILE A 309 -11.58 -5.25 7.66
C ILE A 309 -13.04 -5.76 7.63
N GLU A 310 -13.33 -6.77 6.81
CA GLU A 310 -14.67 -7.37 6.73
C GLU A 310 -15.19 -7.83 8.10
N ALA A 311 -14.36 -8.52 8.88
CA ALA A 311 -14.71 -8.96 10.22
C ALA A 311 -15.07 -7.79 11.15
N ARG A 312 -14.28 -6.70 11.11
CA ARG A 312 -14.58 -5.48 11.88
C ARG A 312 -15.88 -4.81 11.43
N LEU A 313 -16.15 -4.74 10.13
CA LEU A 313 -17.43 -4.22 9.63
C LEU A 313 -18.60 -5.08 10.14
N ARG A 314 -18.51 -6.42 10.08
CA ARG A 314 -19.54 -7.32 10.63
C ARG A 314 -19.79 -7.06 12.12
N GLN A 315 -18.73 -6.92 12.90
CA GLN A 315 -18.83 -6.57 14.33
C GLN A 315 -19.61 -5.28 14.53
N HIS A 316 -19.29 -4.24 13.76
CA HIS A 316 -19.98 -2.95 13.83
C HIS A 316 -21.44 -3.01 13.38
N LEU A 317 -21.77 -3.87 12.41
CA LEU A 317 -23.16 -4.08 12.00
C LEU A 317 -23.95 -4.84 13.07
N HIS A 318 -23.35 -5.86 13.70
CA HIS A 318 -23.98 -6.65 14.75
C HIS A 318 -24.18 -5.88 16.06
N ALA A 319 -23.34 -4.88 16.33
CA ALA A 319 -23.50 -3.98 17.48
C ALA A 319 -24.84 -3.23 17.47
N HIS A 320 -25.53 -3.20 16.33
CA HIS A 320 -26.83 -2.56 16.15
C HIS A 320 -27.88 -3.60 15.76
N PRO A 321 -28.69 -4.14 16.69
CA PRO A 321 -29.53 -5.32 16.46
C PRO A 321 -30.56 -5.18 15.31
N GLY A 322 -31.10 -3.98 15.09
CA GLY A 322 -31.99 -3.69 13.94
C GLY A 322 -31.30 -3.79 12.58
N LEU A 323 -29.97 -3.82 12.56
CA LEU A 323 -29.12 -4.02 11.39
C LEU A 323 -28.75 -5.52 11.22
N ALA A 324 -28.60 -6.29 12.31
CA ALA A 324 -28.18 -7.70 12.28
C ALA A 324 -29.22 -8.66 11.65
N GLU A 325 -30.52 -8.43 11.88
CA GLU A 325 -31.60 -9.26 11.31
C GLU A 325 -31.71 -9.12 9.78
N ALA A 326 -31.38 -7.95 9.22
CA ALA A 326 -31.36 -7.72 7.77
C ALA A 326 -30.20 -8.42 7.06
N THR A 327 -29.03 -8.52 7.72
CA THR A 327 -27.86 -9.26 7.22
C THR A 327 -28.08 -10.77 7.16
N ALA A 328 -28.75 -11.35 8.16
CA ALA A 328 -29.07 -12.78 8.19
C ALA A 328 -30.08 -13.16 7.09
N ALA A 329 -31.09 -12.30 6.83
CA ALA A 329 -32.08 -12.51 5.78
C ALA A 329 -31.55 -12.34 4.34
N MET A 330 -30.44 -11.61 4.16
CA MET A 330 -29.75 -11.42 2.87
C MET A 330 -28.78 -12.57 2.56
N ALA A 331 -28.08 -13.13 3.57
CA ALA A 331 -27.16 -14.25 3.38
C ALA A 331 -27.85 -15.53 2.85
N ASP A 332 -29.14 -15.73 3.17
CA ASP A 332 -29.96 -16.84 2.67
C ASP A 332 -30.53 -16.62 1.27
N ARG A 333 -30.41 -15.41 0.69
CA ARG A 333 -30.94 -15.09 -0.64
C ARG A 333 -29.82 -14.63 -1.57
N LYS A 334 -29.32 -15.60 -2.33
CA LYS A 334 -28.59 -15.48 -3.61
C LYS A 334 -27.10 -15.16 -3.53
N ALA A 335 -26.31 -16.23 -3.59
CA ALA A 335 -24.88 -16.23 -3.87
C ALA A 335 -24.52 -16.18 -5.37
N GLU A 336 -25.45 -15.86 -6.29
CA GLU A 336 -25.17 -15.90 -7.75
C GLU A 336 -25.37 -14.58 -8.51
N ASP A 337 -26.00 -13.53 -7.95
CA ASP A 337 -26.38 -12.31 -8.74
C ASP A 337 -25.50 -11.05 -8.51
N ASN A 338 -24.56 -11.03 -7.55
CA ASN A 338 -23.99 -9.76 -7.05
C ASN A 338 -22.74 -9.21 -7.75
N LEU A 339 -22.06 -9.99 -8.61
CA LEU A 339 -20.97 -9.45 -9.44
C LEU A 339 -21.52 -8.56 -10.58
N GLU A 340 -22.72 -8.86 -11.06
CA GLU A 340 -23.30 -8.23 -12.24
C GLU A 340 -23.77 -6.79 -11.96
N ILE A 341 -24.49 -6.58 -10.84
CA ILE A 341 -25.06 -5.28 -10.45
C ILE A 341 -23.96 -4.23 -10.14
N LEU A 342 -22.87 -4.65 -9.50
CA LEU A 342 -21.77 -3.77 -9.15
C LEU A 342 -20.94 -3.38 -10.37
N THR A 343 -20.67 -4.36 -11.24
CA THR A 343 -20.08 -4.12 -12.56
C THR A 343 -20.93 -3.12 -13.33
N GLU A 344 -22.26 -3.27 -13.30
CA GLU A 344 -23.20 -2.39 -14.00
C GLU A 344 -23.12 -0.93 -13.52
N ARG A 345 -22.99 -0.67 -12.22
CA ARG A 345 -22.93 0.69 -11.66
C ARG A 345 -21.61 1.42 -11.99
N VAL A 346 -20.48 0.75 -11.82
CA VAL A 346 -19.15 1.30 -12.19
C VAL A 346 -19.08 1.50 -13.70
N THR A 347 -19.59 0.54 -14.46
CA THR A 347 -19.69 0.61 -15.92
C THR A 347 -20.58 1.79 -16.34
N ARG A 348 -21.70 2.05 -15.67
CA ARG A 348 -22.60 3.17 -15.96
C ARG A 348 -21.93 4.52 -15.74
N HIS A 349 -21.21 4.70 -14.63
CA HIS A 349 -20.48 5.95 -14.36
C HIS A 349 -19.34 6.17 -15.36
N LEU A 350 -18.53 5.14 -15.62
CA LEU A 350 -17.46 5.20 -16.62
C LEU A 350 -18.03 5.45 -18.03
N THR A 351 -19.19 4.88 -18.36
CA THR A 351 -19.93 5.13 -19.60
C THR A 351 -20.32 6.59 -19.74
N SER A 352 -20.89 7.21 -18.70
CA SER A 352 -21.26 8.63 -18.71
C SER A 352 -20.03 9.55 -18.86
N THR A 353 -18.93 9.23 -18.17
CA THR A 353 -17.69 10.00 -18.26
C THR A 353 -17.06 9.91 -19.65
N VAL A 354 -16.98 8.71 -20.23
CA VAL A 354 -16.47 8.49 -21.59
C VAL A 354 -17.33 9.21 -22.62
N GLU A 355 -18.65 9.20 -22.45
CA GLU A 355 -19.58 9.92 -23.33
C GLU A 355 -19.32 11.43 -23.32
N LEU A 356 -19.12 12.02 -22.13
CA LEU A 356 -18.78 13.43 -21.99
C LEU A 356 -17.42 13.76 -22.60
N MET A 357 -16.41 12.91 -22.37
CA MET A 357 -15.07 13.08 -22.92
C MET A 357 -15.05 13.05 -24.45
N LEU A 358 -15.83 12.17 -25.07
CA LEU A 358 -15.94 12.09 -26.53
C LEU A 358 -16.71 13.29 -27.10
N LYS A 359 -17.73 13.80 -26.38
CA LYS A 359 -18.44 15.03 -26.77
C LYS A 359 -17.57 16.29 -26.68
N SER A 360 -16.74 16.39 -25.65
CA SER A 360 -15.84 17.54 -25.45
C SER A 360 -14.60 17.51 -26.37
N GLY A 361 -14.31 16.36 -26.99
CA GLY A 361 -13.15 16.19 -27.86
C GLY A 361 -11.81 16.11 -27.10
N PRO A 362 -10.70 15.89 -27.82
CA PRO A 362 -9.38 15.75 -27.21
C PRO A 362 -8.89 17.10 -26.67
N PRO A 363 -8.39 17.17 -25.42
CA PRO A 363 -7.93 18.41 -24.84
C PRO A 363 -6.68 18.97 -25.58
N ALA A 364 -6.53 20.30 -25.53
CA ALA A 364 -5.41 21.00 -26.17
C ALA A 364 -4.06 20.73 -25.47
N ALA A 365 -4.07 20.67 -24.13
CA ALA A 365 -2.87 20.43 -23.34
C ALA A 365 -2.37 18.99 -23.50
N LYS A 366 -1.07 18.84 -23.81
CA LYS A 366 -0.43 17.53 -24.06
C LYS A 366 -0.59 16.52 -22.90
N PRO A 367 -0.41 16.89 -21.61
CA PRO A 367 -0.60 15.95 -20.51
C PRO A 367 -2.04 15.45 -20.39
N ALA A 368 -3.01 16.36 -20.50
CA ALA A 368 -4.43 16.02 -20.48
C ALA A 368 -4.83 15.14 -21.68
N ARG A 369 -4.20 15.33 -22.84
CA ARG A 369 -4.47 14.52 -24.04
C ARG A 369 -3.95 13.09 -23.89
N ILE A 370 -2.79 12.91 -23.27
CA ILE A 370 -2.25 11.58 -22.97
C ILE A 370 -3.22 10.83 -22.05
N GLU A 371 -3.71 11.50 -21.02
CA GLU A 371 -4.65 10.91 -20.07
C GLU A 371 -6.01 10.61 -20.71
N TRP A 372 -6.50 11.51 -21.55
CA TRP A 372 -7.72 11.32 -22.34
C TRP A 372 -7.63 10.05 -23.21
N ILE A 373 -6.52 9.87 -23.93
CA ILE A 373 -6.26 8.67 -24.75
C ILE A 373 -6.22 7.41 -23.87
N ARG A 374 -5.58 7.48 -22.69
CA ARG A 374 -5.45 6.35 -21.75
C ARG A 374 -6.81 5.86 -21.27
N ILE A 375 -7.68 6.78 -20.87
CA ILE A 375 -9.03 6.47 -20.37
C ILE A 375 -9.88 5.85 -21.48
N LEU A 376 -9.88 6.41 -22.69
CA LEU A 376 -10.63 5.84 -23.81
C LEU A 376 -10.11 4.45 -24.22
N GLY A 377 -8.79 4.27 -24.26
CA GLY A 377 -8.19 2.98 -24.53
C GLY A 377 -8.53 1.91 -23.48
N MET A 378 -8.75 2.31 -22.22
CA MET A 378 -9.22 1.42 -21.17
C MET A 378 -10.70 1.08 -21.33
N ALA A 379 -11.54 2.10 -21.52
CA ALA A 379 -12.98 1.96 -21.69
C ALA A 379 -13.34 1.06 -22.89
N GLY A 380 -12.65 1.24 -24.02
CA GLY A 380 -12.86 0.41 -25.21
C GLY A 380 -12.51 -1.07 -24.97
N GLY A 381 -11.48 -1.34 -24.17
CA GLY A 381 -11.14 -2.70 -23.74
C GLY A 381 -12.25 -3.33 -22.90
N LEU A 382 -12.85 -2.56 -21.99
CA LEU A 382 -13.92 -3.01 -21.10
C LEU A 382 -15.32 -3.11 -21.72
N GLY A 383 -15.48 -2.88 -23.03
CA GLY A 383 -16.81 -2.93 -23.67
C GLY A 383 -17.58 -1.61 -23.70
N ILE A 384 -17.02 -0.54 -23.15
CA ILE A 384 -17.74 0.72 -22.95
C ILE A 384 -17.64 1.58 -24.20
N ARG A 385 -18.79 1.94 -24.78
CA ARG A 385 -18.92 2.88 -25.92
C ARG A 385 -17.96 2.59 -27.08
N ARG A 386 -17.71 1.32 -27.39
CA ARG A 386 -16.70 0.91 -28.39
C ARG A 386 -16.91 1.53 -29.77
N GLU A 387 -18.16 1.65 -30.23
CA GLU A 387 -18.48 2.31 -31.50
C GLU A 387 -18.10 3.80 -31.50
N ARG A 388 -18.39 4.50 -30.41
CA ARG A 388 -18.07 5.91 -30.25
C ARG A 388 -16.55 6.12 -30.13
N ILE A 389 -15.86 5.26 -29.39
CA ILE A 389 -14.39 5.29 -29.27
C ILE A 389 -13.74 4.99 -30.62
N LEU A 390 -14.29 4.06 -31.40
CA LEU A 390 -13.79 3.74 -32.74
C LEU A 390 -13.93 4.92 -33.69
N ALA A 391 -15.05 5.66 -33.60
CA ALA A 391 -15.31 6.84 -34.42
C ALA A 391 -14.46 8.06 -34.00
N ASP A 392 -14.44 8.37 -32.69
CA ASP A 392 -14.03 9.68 -32.19
C ASP A 392 -12.79 9.63 -31.28
N GLY A 393 -12.38 8.46 -30.79
CA GLY A 393 -11.30 8.29 -29.82
C GLY A 393 -9.88 8.38 -30.40
N GLY A 394 -9.76 8.34 -31.73
CA GLY A 394 -8.49 8.43 -32.44
C GLY A 394 -7.66 7.13 -32.42
N PRO A 395 -6.62 7.07 -33.28
CA PRO A 395 -5.90 5.81 -33.57
C PRO A 395 -5.11 5.26 -32.37
N THR A 396 -4.57 6.12 -31.51
CA THR A 396 -3.79 5.68 -30.34
C THR A 396 -4.70 5.06 -29.26
N ALA A 397 -5.88 5.62 -29.01
CA ALA A 397 -6.85 5.03 -28.07
C ALA A 397 -7.36 3.69 -28.61
N CYS A 398 -7.64 3.63 -29.92
CA CYS A 398 -8.00 2.38 -30.59
C CYS A 398 -6.89 1.32 -30.44
N LEU A 399 -5.62 1.66 -30.68
CA LEU A 399 -4.52 0.71 -30.52
C LEU A 399 -4.42 0.19 -29.08
N GLN A 400 -4.61 1.07 -28.08
CA GLN A 400 -4.58 0.67 -26.68
C GLN A 400 -5.74 -0.29 -26.33
N ALA A 401 -6.96 0.00 -26.78
CA ALA A 401 -8.11 -0.88 -26.61
C ALA A 401 -7.90 -2.23 -27.30
N ALA A 402 -7.39 -2.21 -28.54
CA ALA A 402 -7.09 -3.40 -29.32
C ALA A 402 -6.03 -4.28 -28.64
N THR A 403 -4.98 -3.67 -28.10
CA THR A 403 -3.90 -4.38 -27.39
C THR A 403 -4.41 -5.07 -26.14
N ARG A 404 -5.30 -4.42 -25.37
CA ARG A 404 -5.91 -5.00 -24.17
C ARG A 404 -6.77 -6.21 -24.51
N LEU A 405 -7.71 -6.06 -25.44
CA LEU A 405 -8.60 -7.14 -25.88
C LEU A 405 -7.80 -8.35 -26.42
N ALA A 406 -6.78 -8.10 -27.23
CA ALA A 406 -5.96 -9.19 -27.75
C ALA A 406 -5.08 -9.87 -26.69
N ASN A 407 -4.73 -9.20 -25.59
CA ASN A 407 -3.99 -9.82 -24.50
C ASN A 407 -4.91 -10.59 -23.54
N SER A 408 -6.15 -10.15 -23.32
CA SER A 408 -7.14 -10.89 -22.51
C SER A 408 -7.76 -12.07 -23.26
N GLY A 409 -7.77 -12.04 -24.59
CA GLY A 409 -8.49 -13.03 -25.40
C GLY A 409 -9.98 -12.75 -25.52
N GLU A 410 -10.44 -11.63 -24.97
CA GLU A 410 -11.83 -11.23 -24.98
C GLU A 410 -12.19 -10.50 -26.28
N ASP A 411 -13.31 -10.89 -26.87
CA ASP A 411 -13.93 -10.26 -28.04
C ASP A 411 -12.95 -9.95 -29.21
N PRO A 412 -12.43 -11.00 -29.89
CA PRO A 412 -11.46 -10.85 -30.98
C PRO A 412 -11.98 -9.98 -32.15
N ARG A 413 -13.31 -9.89 -32.31
CA ARG A 413 -13.96 -9.05 -33.33
C ARG A 413 -13.69 -7.57 -33.07
N TRP A 414 -13.80 -7.12 -31.81
CA TRP A 414 -13.52 -5.72 -31.45
C TRP A 414 -12.03 -5.41 -31.43
N ALA A 415 -11.20 -6.34 -30.98
CA ALA A 415 -9.73 -6.21 -31.12
C ALA A 415 -9.33 -5.98 -32.58
N TYR A 416 -9.91 -6.75 -33.51
CA TYR A 416 -9.71 -6.58 -34.96
C TYR A 416 -10.15 -5.19 -35.45
N LYS A 417 -11.37 -4.75 -35.11
CA LYS A 417 -11.90 -3.44 -35.54
C LYS A 417 -11.02 -2.28 -35.07
N PHE A 418 -10.63 -2.27 -33.79
CA PHE A 418 -9.77 -1.22 -33.25
C PHE A 418 -8.36 -1.25 -33.84
N ALA A 419 -7.76 -2.43 -34.02
CA ALA A 419 -6.44 -2.54 -34.65
C ALA A 419 -6.46 -2.08 -36.12
N ARG A 420 -7.52 -2.42 -36.86
CA ARG A 420 -7.75 -1.93 -38.24
C ARG A 420 -7.85 -0.41 -38.31
N ALA A 421 -8.52 0.23 -37.35
CA ALA A 421 -8.63 1.69 -37.28
C ALA A 421 -7.31 2.38 -36.92
N ALA A 422 -6.46 1.74 -36.10
CA ALA A 422 -5.15 2.27 -35.74
C ALA A 422 -4.10 2.10 -36.86
N LEU A 423 -4.30 1.15 -37.77
CA LEU A 423 -3.32 0.76 -38.80
C LEU A 423 -2.81 1.90 -39.70
N PRO A 424 -3.65 2.86 -40.16
CA PRO A 424 -3.19 3.94 -41.05
C PRO A 424 -2.34 5.00 -40.35
N ALA A 425 -2.33 5.03 -39.01
CA ALA A 425 -1.67 6.09 -38.26
C ALA A 425 -0.15 5.88 -38.20
N ALA A 426 0.60 6.99 -38.33
CA ALA A 426 2.05 6.99 -38.23
C ALA A 426 2.49 6.36 -36.88
N ASN A 427 3.50 5.48 -36.94
CA ASN A 427 4.09 4.78 -35.78
C ASN A 427 3.15 3.84 -34.99
N HIS A 428 2.05 3.39 -35.59
CA HIS A 428 1.19 2.34 -35.03
C HIS A 428 1.13 1.06 -35.87
N GLY A 429 1.72 1.06 -37.07
CA GLY A 429 1.52 0.01 -38.07
C GLY A 429 2.05 -1.37 -37.66
N GLY A 430 3.18 -1.43 -36.97
CA GLY A 430 3.78 -2.66 -36.46
C GLY A 430 3.00 -3.21 -35.28
N ARG A 431 2.66 -2.34 -34.31
CA ARG A 431 1.89 -2.72 -33.12
C ARG A 431 0.44 -3.11 -33.45
N ALA A 432 -0.20 -2.42 -34.38
CA ALA A 432 -1.55 -2.76 -34.85
C ALA A 432 -1.56 -4.13 -35.53
N ARG A 433 -0.57 -4.43 -36.37
CA ARG A 433 -0.43 -5.75 -37.02
C ARG A 433 -0.10 -6.86 -36.04
N LEU A 434 0.69 -6.59 -34.99
CA LEU A 434 0.89 -7.53 -33.89
C LEU A 434 -0.45 -7.90 -33.23
N VAL A 435 -1.33 -6.92 -33.01
CA VAL A 435 -2.68 -7.18 -32.48
C VAL A 435 -3.53 -8.00 -33.46
N LEU A 436 -3.52 -7.67 -34.76
CA LEU A 436 -4.22 -8.46 -35.78
C LEU A 436 -3.72 -9.91 -35.83
N ALA A 437 -2.43 -10.12 -35.67
CA ALA A 437 -1.84 -11.44 -35.59
C ALA A 437 -2.28 -12.21 -34.35
N LYS A 438 -2.30 -11.58 -33.17
CA LYS A 438 -2.83 -12.19 -31.94
C LYS A 438 -4.29 -12.61 -32.08
N VAL A 439 -5.12 -11.78 -32.72
CA VAL A 439 -6.52 -12.12 -33.05
C VAL A 439 -6.59 -13.30 -34.01
N ALA A 440 -5.73 -13.35 -35.03
CA ALA A 440 -5.66 -14.49 -35.95
C ALA A 440 -5.24 -15.78 -35.23
N ILE A 441 -4.28 -15.72 -34.30
CA ILE A 441 -3.88 -16.86 -33.44
C ILE A 441 -5.06 -17.36 -32.61
N GLN A 442 -5.79 -16.45 -31.95
CA GLN A 442 -6.96 -16.80 -31.14
C GLN A 442 -8.08 -17.46 -31.94
N THR A 443 -8.17 -17.14 -33.24
CA THR A 443 -9.18 -17.68 -34.15
C THR A 443 -8.66 -18.86 -34.98
N GLY A 444 -7.49 -19.41 -34.64
CA GLY A 444 -6.89 -20.58 -35.29
C GLY A 444 -6.27 -20.31 -36.67
N GLN A 445 -6.24 -19.06 -37.13
CA GLN A 445 -5.72 -18.65 -38.44
C GLN A 445 -4.20 -18.38 -38.36
N ILE A 446 -3.40 -19.41 -38.05
CA ILE A 446 -1.95 -19.27 -37.81
C ILE A 446 -1.20 -18.71 -39.04
N GLU A 447 -1.53 -19.15 -40.25
CA GLU A 447 -0.91 -18.63 -41.48
C GLU A 447 -1.13 -17.13 -41.66
N LYS A 448 -2.34 -16.66 -41.36
CA LYS A 448 -2.69 -15.25 -41.43
C LYS A 448 -1.96 -14.44 -40.36
N ALA A 449 -1.79 -15.01 -39.17
CA ALA A 449 -1.00 -14.38 -38.11
C ALA A 449 0.45 -14.17 -38.55
N ILE A 450 1.05 -15.16 -39.22
CA ILE A 450 2.41 -15.11 -39.74
C ILE A 450 2.55 -14.03 -40.81
N ASP A 451 1.61 -13.95 -41.76
CA ASP A 451 1.59 -12.90 -42.78
C ASP A 451 1.52 -11.50 -42.16
N GLU A 452 0.64 -11.29 -41.18
CA GLU A 452 0.53 -10.01 -40.47
C GLU A 452 1.79 -9.66 -39.69
N LEU A 453 2.45 -10.63 -39.04
CA LEU A 453 3.70 -10.42 -38.32
C LEU A 453 4.87 -10.11 -39.26
N ARG A 454 4.94 -10.77 -40.43
CA ARG A 454 5.94 -10.46 -41.47
C ARG A 454 5.71 -9.06 -42.05
N ARG A 455 4.46 -8.61 -42.17
CA ARG A 455 4.13 -7.22 -42.52
C ARG A 455 4.48 -6.25 -41.40
N ALA A 456 4.29 -6.63 -40.13
CA ALA A 456 4.65 -5.84 -38.97
C ALA A 456 6.15 -5.55 -38.94
N LEU A 457 7.00 -6.51 -39.30
CA LEU A 457 8.47 -6.36 -39.38
C LEU A 457 8.92 -5.31 -40.41
N ARG A 458 8.06 -4.92 -41.36
CA ARG A 458 8.36 -3.86 -42.35
C ARG A 458 7.94 -2.46 -41.90
N CYS A 459 7.40 -2.33 -40.69
CA CYS A 459 6.94 -1.04 -40.15
C CYS A 459 8.07 -0.30 -39.43
N SER A 460 7.87 0.99 -39.13
CA SER A 460 8.83 1.78 -38.36
C SER A 460 8.79 1.45 -36.86
N ASP A 461 7.63 1.05 -36.33
CA ASP A 461 7.36 0.81 -34.91
C ASP A 461 7.49 -0.68 -34.51
N VAL A 462 8.57 -1.34 -34.96
CA VAL A 462 8.83 -2.75 -34.64
C VAL A 462 9.31 -2.91 -33.19
N ASN A 463 8.63 -3.75 -32.42
CA ASN A 463 9.00 -4.11 -31.04
C ASN A 463 9.36 -5.61 -30.92
N GLU A 464 9.97 -5.98 -29.79
CA GLU A 464 10.44 -7.33 -29.47
C GLU A 464 9.31 -8.39 -29.51
N TYR A 465 8.09 -7.99 -29.18
CA TYR A 465 6.93 -8.89 -29.17
C TYR A 465 6.51 -9.35 -30.57
N ILE A 466 6.80 -8.60 -31.63
CA ILE A 466 6.56 -9.04 -33.02
C ILE A 466 7.44 -10.24 -33.35
N TYR A 467 8.74 -10.17 -33.02
CA TYR A 467 9.67 -11.27 -33.23
C TYR A 467 9.28 -12.49 -32.41
N LEU A 468 8.95 -12.29 -31.13
CA LEU A 468 8.56 -13.37 -30.23
C LEU A 468 7.29 -14.07 -30.72
N THR A 469 6.24 -13.31 -31.07
CA THR A 469 4.96 -13.87 -31.50
C THR A 469 5.12 -14.61 -32.84
N LEU A 470 5.97 -14.12 -33.74
CA LEU A 470 6.26 -14.81 -35.01
C LEU A 470 7.00 -16.11 -34.76
N ALA A 471 8.01 -16.10 -33.90
CA ALA A 471 8.75 -17.29 -33.52
C ALA A 471 7.83 -18.34 -32.87
N GLU A 472 6.87 -17.92 -32.05
CA GLU A 472 5.87 -18.83 -31.46
C GLU A 472 4.95 -19.45 -32.52
N CYS A 473 4.43 -18.64 -33.46
CA CYS A 473 3.60 -19.16 -34.57
C CYS A 473 4.36 -20.18 -35.43
N LEU A 474 5.63 -19.90 -35.74
CA LEU A 474 6.50 -20.81 -36.50
C LEU A 474 6.74 -22.12 -35.75
N MET A 475 6.94 -22.08 -34.43
CA MET A 475 7.04 -23.29 -33.60
C MET A 475 5.76 -24.12 -33.61
N ARG A 476 4.58 -23.48 -33.74
CA ARG A 476 3.29 -24.18 -33.87
C ARG A 476 3.09 -24.83 -35.25
N GLN A 477 3.73 -24.32 -36.31
CA GLN A 477 3.72 -24.95 -37.64
C GLN A 477 4.58 -26.21 -37.74
N GLY A 478 5.50 -26.41 -36.79
CA GLY A 478 6.25 -27.65 -36.64
C GLY A 478 7.77 -27.48 -36.72
N LEU A 479 8.48 -28.61 -36.66
CA LEU A 479 9.94 -28.65 -36.44
C LEU A 479 10.75 -28.02 -37.60
N ALA A 480 10.17 -27.92 -38.80
CA ALA A 480 10.81 -27.33 -39.98
C ALA A 480 11.20 -25.84 -39.78
N HIS A 481 10.51 -25.11 -38.89
CA HIS A 481 10.72 -23.68 -38.70
C HIS A 481 11.56 -23.33 -37.46
N GLN A 482 12.15 -24.33 -36.79
CA GLN A 482 12.89 -24.12 -35.54
C GLN A 482 14.06 -23.14 -35.63
N GLU A 483 14.81 -23.11 -36.74
CA GLU A 483 15.97 -22.19 -36.85
C GLU A 483 15.50 -20.75 -37.07
N GLU A 484 14.45 -20.56 -37.86
CA GLU A 484 13.81 -19.24 -38.05
C GLU A 484 13.25 -18.74 -36.71
N ALA A 485 12.51 -19.59 -35.99
CA ALA A 485 12.00 -19.28 -34.65
C ALA A 485 13.13 -18.94 -33.67
N ARG A 486 14.24 -19.68 -33.70
CA ARG A 486 15.42 -19.39 -32.87
C ARG A 486 16.02 -18.03 -33.17
N SER A 487 16.21 -17.72 -34.44
CA SER A 487 16.79 -16.46 -34.90
C SER A 487 15.93 -15.28 -34.46
N LEU A 488 14.61 -15.39 -34.65
CA LEU A 488 13.64 -14.38 -34.23
C LEU A 488 13.60 -14.20 -32.71
N ALA A 489 13.62 -15.28 -31.92
CA ALA A 489 13.67 -15.19 -30.47
C ALA A 489 14.97 -14.52 -29.96
N ARG A 490 16.10 -14.73 -30.64
CA ARG A 490 17.36 -14.01 -30.37
C ARG A 490 17.26 -12.53 -30.74
N GLU A 491 16.61 -12.21 -31.85
CA GLU A 491 16.40 -10.81 -32.25
C GLU A 491 15.50 -10.06 -31.26
N ALA A 492 14.50 -10.75 -30.69
CA ALA A 492 13.71 -10.21 -29.57
C ALA A 492 14.60 -9.88 -28.35
N LEU A 493 15.53 -10.77 -27.99
CA LEU A 493 16.46 -10.55 -26.88
C LEU A 493 17.52 -9.47 -27.15
N LYS A 494 17.96 -9.29 -28.40
CA LYS A 494 18.85 -8.16 -28.74
C LYS A 494 18.18 -6.81 -28.48
N ARG A 495 16.87 -6.73 -28.69
CA ARG A 495 16.07 -5.52 -28.45
C ARG A 495 15.73 -5.35 -26.97
N ASN A 496 15.36 -6.43 -26.30
CA ASN A 496 15.04 -6.45 -24.89
C ASN A 496 15.71 -7.66 -24.21
N PRO A 497 16.90 -7.47 -23.61
CA PRO A 497 17.61 -8.55 -22.92
C PRO A 497 16.88 -9.10 -21.69
N ALA A 498 15.92 -8.35 -21.12
CA ALA A 498 15.18 -8.71 -19.92
C ALA A 498 13.80 -9.32 -20.23
N LEU A 499 13.69 -10.08 -21.32
CA LEU A 499 12.43 -10.69 -21.76
C LEU A 499 12.37 -12.20 -21.40
N PRO A 500 11.70 -12.59 -20.30
CA PRO A 500 11.70 -13.98 -19.84
C PRO A 500 11.00 -14.92 -20.82
N THR A 501 9.95 -14.46 -21.51
CA THR A 501 9.21 -15.26 -22.51
C THR A 501 10.05 -15.61 -23.74
N ALA A 502 11.01 -14.76 -24.12
CA ALA A 502 11.96 -15.08 -25.19
C ALA A 502 12.96 -16.16 -24.77
N HIS A 503 13.40 -16.16 -23.51
CA HIS A 503 14.18 -17.25 -22.95
C HIS A 503 13.40 -18.56 -22.86
N LEU A 504 12.12 -18.51 -22.46
CA LEU A 504 11.25 -19.70 -22.47
C LEU A 504 11.07 -20.27 -23.89
N LEU A 505 10.88 -19.41 -24.89
CA LEU A 505 10.76 -19.86 -26.29
C LEU A 505 12.06 -20.48 -26.80
N LEU A 506 13.22 -19.88 -26.50
CA LEU A 506 14.52 -20.48 -26.81
C LEU A 506 14.71 -21.83 -26.11
N ALA A 507 14.26 -21.97 -24.86
CA ALA A 507 14.31 -23.24 -24.17
C ALA A 507 13.46 -24.32 -24.87
N GLN A 508 12.25 -23.96 -25.32
CA GLN A 508 11.40 -24.86 -26.10
C GLN A 508 12.06 -25.27 -27.42
N VAL A 509 12.64 -24.31 -28.15
CA VAL A 509 13.36 -24.57 -29.42
C VAL A 509 14.56 -25.48 -29.20
N GLU A 510 15.39 -25.21 -28.19
CA GLU A 510 16.58 -26.03 -27.88
C GLU A 510 16.19 -27.43 -27.39
N ASN A 511 15.11 -27.56 -26.61
CA ASN A 511 14.60 -28.86 -26.19
C ASN A 511 14.06 -29.69 -27.37
N ALA A 512 13.32 -29.07 -28.29
CA ALA A 512 12.83 -29.72 -29.50
C ALA A 512 13.96 -30.15 -30.47
N ARG A 513 15.19 -29.72 -30.20
CA ARG A 513 16.43 -30.12 -30.90
C ARG A 513 17.27 -31.12 -30.13
N GLY A 514 16.76 -31.63 -29.00
CA GLY A 514 17.49 -32.54 -28.11
C GLY A 514 18.59 -31.86 -27.26
N ARG A 515 18.70 -30.53 -27.29
CA ARG A 515 19.75 -29.77 -26.57
C ARG A 515 19.28 -29.38 -25.17
N ARG A 516 19.00 -30.39 -24.33
CA ARG A 516 18.43 -30.21 -22.99
C ARG A 516 19.24 -29.27 -22.09
N LYS A 517 20.58 -29.36 -22.12
CA LYS A 517 21.47 -28.48 -21.33
C LYS A 517 21.32 -26.99 -21.70
N SER A 518 21.16 -26.69 -22.98
CA SER A 518 20.92 -25.32 -23.46
C SER A 518 19.53 -24.82 -23.05
N ALA A 519 18.52 -25.70 -23.10
CA ALA A 519 17.17 -25.37 -22.65
C ALA A 519 17.13 -25.01 -21.16
N VAL A 520 17.79 -25.79 -20.30
CA VAL A 520 17.91 -25.52 -18.87
C VAL A 520 18.56 -24.16 -18.60
N ARG A 521 19.65 -23.82 -19.32
CA ARG A 521 20.32 -22.52 -19.17
C ARG A 521 19.37 -21.35 -19.46
N HIS A 522 18.55 -21.46 -20.49
CA HIS A 522 17.57 -20.41 -20.80
C HIS A 522 16.45 -20.33 -19.76
N ILE A 523 16.02 -21.45 -19.19
CA ILE A 523 15.01 -21.46 -18.12
C ILE A 523 15.54 -20.81 -16.84
N LEU A 524 16.78 -21.13 -16.44
CA LEU A 524 17.44 -20.47 -15.31
C LEU A 524 17.55 -18.97 -15.55
N LYS A 525 17.89 -18.54 -16.78
CA LYS A 525 17.93 -17.12 -17.10
C LYS A 525 16.56 -16.44 -17.03
N ALA A 526 15.50 -17.12 -17.48
CA ALA A 526 14.13 -16.64 -17.33
C ALA A 526 13.73 -16.51 -15.85
N GLN A 527 14.17 -17.45 -14.99
CA GLN A 527 13.93 -17.45 -13.55
C GLN A 527 14.70 -16.36 -12.80
N GLU A 528 15.94 -16.07 -13.20
CA GLU A 528 16.70 -14.91 -12.70
C GLU A 528 15.98 -13.60 -13.01
N ILE A 529 15.42 -13.47 -14.22
CA ILE A 529 14.76 -12.24 -14.68
C ILE A 529 13.38 -12.06 -14.02
N ALA A 530 12.60 -13.14 -13.90
CA ALA A 530 11.23 -13.09 -13.41
C ALA A 530 10.88 -14.32 -12.54
N PRO A 531 11.37 -14.38 -11.28
CA PRO A 531 11.26 -15.57 -10.43
C PRO A 531 9.82 -15.93 -10.04
N ALA A 532 8.90 -14.95 -10.04
CA ALA A 532 7.50 -15.13 -9.68
C ALA A 532 6.55 -15.29 -10.90
N HIS A 533 7.06 -15.30 -12.14
CA HIS A 533 6.21 -15.37 -13.33
C HIS A 533 5.72 -16.81 -13.56
N THR A 534 4.40 -17.03 -13.61
CA THR A 534 3.77 -18.37 -13.67
C THR A 534 4.37 -19.27 -14.74
N ALA A 535 4.45 -18.81 -16.00
CA ALA A 535 5.02 -19.62 -17.09
C ALA A 535 6.50 -19.98 -16.89
N VAL A 536 7.25 -19.15 -16.14
CA VAL A 536 8.66 -19.41 -15.80
C VAL A 536 8.75 -20.44 -14.69
N VAL A 537 7.93 -20.33 -13.65
CA VAL A 537 7.82 -21.32 -12.57
C VAL A 537 7.40 -22.69 -13.11
N GLU A 538 6.41 -22.74 -14.00
CA GLU A 538 5.98 -23.98 -14.64
C GLU A 538 7.06 -24.59 -15.53
N ALA A 539 7.78 -23.76 -16.31
CA ALA A 539 8.90 -24.23 -17.10
C ALA A 539 10.05 -24.73 -16.23
N ALA A 540 10.36 -24.03 -15.13
CA ALA A 540 11.35 -24.46 -14.14
C ALA A 540 10.93 -25.80 -13.51
N ALA A 541 9.70 -25.94 -13.04
CA ALA A 541 9.20 -27.20 -12.49
C ALA A 541 9.28 -28.35 -13.52
N ARG A 542 8.91 -28.11 -14.78
CA ARG A 542 8.94 -29.12 -15.84
C ARG A 542 10.35 -29.57 -16.22
N TYR A 543 11.32 -28.66 -16.23
CA TYR A 543 12.68 -28.93 -16.71
C TYR A 543 13.69 -29.19 -15.60
N LEU A 544 13.50 -28.61 -14.42
CA LEU A 544 14.37 -28.72 -13.24
C LEU A 544 13.78 -29.67 -12.17
N GLY A 545 12.46 -29.81 -12.07
CA GLY A 545 11.80 -30.69 -11.09
C GLY A 545 11.97 -32.19 -11.34
N GLY A 546 12.62 -32.57 -12.45
CA GLY A 546 13.10 -33.93 -12.72
C GLY A 546 14.62 -34.10 -12.55
N CYS A 547 15.33 -33.07 -12.07
CA CYS A 547 16.71 -33.18 -11.60
C CYS A 547 16.65 -33.29 -10.07
N GLU A 548 16.68 -34.52 -9.55
CA GLU A 548 17.29 -34.71 -8.24
C GLU A 548 18.67 -34.05 -8.26
N THR A 549 18.97 -33.42 -7.15
CA THR A 549 20.19 -32.72 -6.80
C THR A 549 21.44 -33.46 -7.26
N GLU A 550 22.03 -33.04 -8.38
CA GLU A 550 23.48 -33.01 -8.50
C GLU A 550 23.89 -31.55 -8.37
N GLU A 551 24.30 -31.19 -7.15
CA GLU A 551 25.15 -30.02 -6.95
C GLU A 551 26.31 -30.09 -7.96
N PRO A 552 26.62 -29.02 -8.71
CA PRO A 552 27.98 -28.84 -9.15
C PRO A 552 28.77 -28.44 -7.90
N ALA A 553 29.37 -29.44 -7.27
CA ALA A 553 30.47 -29.27 -6.34
C ALA A 553 31.47 -28.27 -6.92
N SER A 554 31.85 -27.30 -6.08
CA SER A 554 33.16 -26.64 -6.01
C SER A 554 34.07 -26.83 -7.22
N ASP A 555 34.16 -25.81 -8.07
CA ASP A 555 35.42 -25.48 -8.76
C ASP A 555 35.44 -24.02 -9.19
N LEU A 556 35.61 -23.13 -8.21
CA LEU A 556 36.15 -21.78 -8.40
C LEU A 556 37.23 -21.52 -7.35
N THR A 557 38.22 -22.39 -7.32
CA THR A 557 39.56 -22.09 -6.84
C THR A 557 40.57 -22.74 -7.76
N ARG A 558 41.02 -22.02 -8.80
CA ARG A 558 42.43 -21.95 -9.21
C ARG A 558 42.63 -21.02 -10.42
N SER A 559 43.64 -20.15 -10.23
CA SER A 559 44.39 -19.27 -11.16
C SER A 559 43.63 -18.19 -11.91
#